data_AF-A0A8H5VUV0-F1
#
_entry.id   AF-A0A8H5VUV0-F1
#
_cell.length_a   1.000
_cell.length_b   1.000
_cell.length_c   1.000
_cell.angle_alpha   90.00
_cell.angle_beta   90.00
_cell.angle_gamma   90.00
#
_symmetry.space_group_name_H-M   'P 1'
#
loop_
_entity.id
_entity.type
_entity.pdbx_description
1 polymer ?
#
loop_
_entity_poly.entity_id
_entity_poly.type
_entity_poly.pdbx_seq_one_letter_code
_entity_poly.pdbx_strand_id
1 'polypeptide(L)'
;MMLFGAVSYLFTLFIYAQLTTVAWSYSDKACCKRALEENAFVSLNNGAAFKDSIVCGQVYNESSPAAPDAYVTYNFCKSECGGWGVSSVENADQWAGPIVQFILPSVIFSMNIPRTFEFVSSQWPDILVLSNLRGWKRALLSLVMTFPALLFVFADTVVWVMTIMCMAGPMMVAGLHEALLDFKILEALKRRNYIPDPPRVSEEIPLNPMGDSVFVNNVAGEIELHNHGEDFDGLREKVELLVIVLAGNLRLKAYGPWTDNLVLISETLLATKGRRFNAMRSLPAQTPSDLPSSHGTPILPNTEANQNYSSLSEQLKRLMTAQSAFGAIVGAAVVFYLGAFIYTILDLLGDKSNQDAAISLAFGVEWMIIVHVAIVNGFLLASNNPSPVTMLIGRPPSTRKPREIFPPIYDGILQPVFMWRRGVNKMEWLEKSRAWRRGDQRFMNDVRIKNRDYLGWIAIPTIILISLPPAAGAVVAWQTPPRGWGCRSLCFVTYAGFQMVLTPLYFFITRKTARKTTLQRVIHYFCVMVFSVTVLLALFTSIATTLMQIIGVFRNCFCYVNSGMWLNLNNAIVNVASDTKNRRNSSDGWIVMGGVATAFMAVCSFFGCWFQMNIRVSFEDAIKDIDELF
;
A
#
# COMPACT_ATOMS: atom_id res chain seq x y z
N MET A 1 21.79 -0.25 -14.49
CA MET A 1 21.78 -0.64 -15.92
C MET A 1 22.17 -2.11 -16.14
N MET A 2 23.24 -2.64 -15.55
CA MET A 2 23.63 -4.06 -15.74
C MET A 2 22.60 -5.08 -15.22
N LEU A 3 21.86 -4.76 -14.15
CA LEU A 3 20.80 -5.64 -13.63
C LEU A 3 19.61 -5.78 -14.60
N PHE A 4 19.26 -4.72 -15.32
CA PHE A 4 18.15 -4.73 -16.29
C PHE A 4 18.52 -5.50 -17.56
N GLY A 5 19.78 -5.43 -18.00
CA GLY A 5 20.28 -6.25 -19.11
C GLY A 5 20.24 -7.74 -18.79
N ALA A 6 20.63 -8.12 -17.56
CA ALA A 6 20.56 -9.51 -17.11
C ALA A 6 19.13 -10.04 -17.01
N VAL A 7 18.19 -9.25 -16.48
CA VAL A 7 16.77 -9.64 -16.38
C VAL A 7 16.14 -9.77 -17.76
N SER A 8 16.41 -8.83 -18.68
CA SER A 8 15.89 -8.91 -20.05
C SER A 8 16.43 -10.13 -20.81
N TYR A 9 17.73 -10.44 -20.65
CA TYR A 9 18.37 -11.58 -21.31
C TYR A 9 17.92 -12.93 -20.73
N LEU A 10 17.69 -12.98 -19.41
CA LEU A 10 17.06 -14.13 -18.75
C LEU A 10 15.62 -14.30 -19.23
N PHE A 11 14.86 -13.22 -19.43
CA PHE A 11 13.48 -13.28 -19.90
C PHE A 11 13.39 -13.76 -21.37
N THR A 12 14.28 -13.31 -22.25
CA THR A 12 14.34 -13.84 -23.63
C THR A 12 14.83 -15.28 -23.68
N LEU A 13 15.85 -15.65 -22.92
CA LEU A 13 16.28 -17.06 -22.80
C LEU A 13 15.15 -17.94 -22.25
N PHE A 14 14.36 -17.40 -21.32
CA PHE A 14 13.21 -18.07 -20.76
C PHE A 14 12.09 -18.26 -21.78
N ILE A 15 11.74 -17.24 -22.57
CA ILE A 15 10.80 -17.37 -23.68
C ILE A 15 11.31 -18.36 -24.73
N TYR A 16 12.61 -18.37 -25.02
CA TYR A 16 13.21 -19.35 -25.93
C TYR A 16 13.14 -20.78 -25.37
N ALA A 17 13.31 -20.95 -24.06
CA ALA A 17 13.12 -22.24 -23.37
C ALA A 17 11.64 -22.69 -23.32
N GLN A 18 10.68 -21.76 -23.31
CA GLN A 18 9.25 -22.07 -23.43
C GLN A 18 8.92 -22.67 -24.80
N LEU A 19 9.49 -22.11 -25.87
CA LEU A 19 9.25 -22.59 -27.24
C LEU A 19 9.81 -23.99 -27.51
N THR A 20 10.88 -24.39 -26.84
CA THR A 20 11.48 -25.73 -26.99
C THR A 20 10.84 -26.81 -26.11
N THR A 21 10.11 -26.43 -25.04
CA THR A 21 9.51 -27.37 -24.08
C THR A 21 8.10 -27.85 -24.44
N VAL A 22 7.42 -27.23 -25.42
CA VAL A 22 6.08 -27.65 -25.87
C VAL A 22 6.05 -29.07 -26.42
N ALA A 23 7.17 -29.58 -26.94
CA ALA A 23 7.25 -30.95 -27.46
C ALA A 23 7.21 -32.05 -26.38
N TRP A 24 7.41 -31.69 -25.10
CA TRP A 24 7.46 -32.63 -23.96
C TRP A 24 6.65 -32.05 -22.78
N SER A 25 5.34 -31.90 -22.95
CA SER A 25 4.46 -31.42 -21.88
C SER A 25 3.98 -32.57 -20.99
N TYR A 26 4.12 -32.43 -19.67
CA TYR A 26 3.59 -33.39 -18.71
C TYR A 26 2.05 -33.35 -18.70
N SER A 27 1.41 -34.52 -18.72
CA SER A 27 -0.04 -34.66 -18.61
C SER A 27 -0.39 -35.91 -17.80
N ASP A 28 -1.14 -35.76 -16.71
CA ASP A 28 -1.61 -36.87 -15.87
C ASP A 28 -2.28 -37.96 -16.73
N LYS A 29 -3.16 -37.55 -17.65
CA LYS A 29 -3.92 -38.46 -18.52
C LYS A 29 -3.01 -39.22 -19.49
N ALA A 30 -2.06 -38.53 -20.13
CA ALA A 30 -1.13 -39.17 -21.04
C ALA A 30 -0.17 -40.11 -20.30
N CYS A 31 0.33 -39.68 -19.13
CA CYS A 31 1.22 -40.46 -18.30
C CYS A 31 0.57 -41.72 -17.75
N CYS A 32 -0.68 -41.61 -17.27
CA CYS A 32 -1.46 -42.75 -16.81
C CYS A 32 -1.68 -43.78 -17.93
N LYS A 33 -2.02 -43.33 -19.14
CA LYS A 33 -2.18 -44.23 -20.31
C LYS A 33 -0.88 -44.94 -20.68
N ARG A 34 0.25 -44.22 -20.70
CA ARG A 34 1.56 -44.82 -20.99
C ARG A 34 1.98 -45.83 -19.91
N ALA A 35 1.73 -45.52 -18.64
CA ALA A 35 1.95 -46.46 -17.54
C ALA A 35 1.11 -47.73 -17.66
N LEU A 36 -0.12 -47.62 -18.19
CA LEU A 36 -0.99 -48.76 -18.47
C LEU A 36 -0.48 -49.63 -19.60
N GLU A 37 0.02 -49.01 -20.68
CA GLU A 37 0.62 -49.70 -21.82
C GLU A 37 1.89 -50.46 -21.41
N GLU A 38 2.74 -49.86 -20.59
CA GLU A 38 4.02 -50.43 -20.16
C GLU A 38 3.96 -51.29 -18.88
N ASN A 39 2.79 -51.42 -18.26
CA ASN A 39 2.63 -52.11 -16.96
C ASN A 39 3.50 -51.54 -15.83
N ALA A 40 3.71 -50.22 -15.82
CA ALA A 40 4.63 -49.57 -14.89
C ALA A 40 4.00 -49.17 -13.54
N PHE A 41 2.78 -49.62 -13.26
CA PHE A 41 2.09 -49.32 -12.00
C PHE A 41 2.67 -50.09 -10.82
N VAL A 42 2.85 -49.38 -9.70
CA VAL A 42 3.33 -49.95 -8.45
C VAL A 42 2.13 -50.28 -7.56
N SER A 43 1.96 -51.56 -7.22
CA SER A 43 0.96 -51.97 -6.25
C SER A 43 1.49 -51.72 -4.83
N LEU A 44 0.80 -50.87 -4.07
CA LEU A 44 1.09 -50.67 -2.63
C LEU A 44 0.73 -51.91 -1.79
N ASN A 45 -0.12 -52.81 -2.32
CA ASN A 45 -0.63 -53.99 -1.63
C ASN A 45 -0.59 -55.24 -2.54
N ASN A 46 0.61 -55.75 -2.88
CA ASN A 46 0.93 -57.10 -3.40
C ASN A 46 -0.19 -57.91 -4.12
N GLY A 47 -0.95 -57.29 -5.02
CA GLY A 47 -2.12 -57.89 -5.66
C GLY A 47 -2.06 -57.75 -7.17
N ALA A 48 -2.02 -58.89 -7.87
CA ALA A 48 -1.94 -58.98 -9.33
C ALA A 48 -3.27 -58.63 -10.06
N ALA A 49 -4.36 -58.39 -9.34
CA ALA A 49 -5.69 -58.05 -9.89
C ALA A 49 -5.92 -56.54 -10.11
N PHE A 50 -4.86 -55.72 -10.09
CA PHE A 50 -4.97 -54.26 -10.09
C PHE A 50 -5.20 -53.66 -11.48
N LYS A 51 -4.75 -54.34 -12.55
CA LYS A 51 -4.63 -53.75 -13.90
C LYS A 51 -5.98 -53.43 -14.57
N ASP A 52 -7.01 -54.26 -14.38
CA ASP A 52 -8.32 -54.07 -15.02
C ASP A 52 -9.17 -52.99 -14.34
N SER A 53 -8.74 -52.48 -13.19
CA SER A 53 -9.48 -51.48 -12.39
C SER A 53 -9.01 -50.03 -12.57
N ILE A 54 -7.88 -49.81 -13.26
CA ILE A 54 -7.28 -48.48 -13.41
C ILE A 54 -7.99 -47.70 -14.52
N VAL A 55 -8.58 -46.56 -14.15
CA VAL A 55 -9.23 -45.65 -15.09
C VAL A 55 -8.38 -44.38 -15.24
N CYS A 56 -7.83 -44.17 -16.43
CA CYS A 56 -7.01 -42.99 -16.74
C CYS A 56 -7.85 -41.86 -17.35
N GLY A 57 -7.76 -40.66 -16.76
CA GLY A 57 -8.46 -39.47 -17.28
C GLY A 57 -9.96 -39.48 -17.03
N GLN A 58 -10.41 -40.11 -15.95
CA GLN A 58 -11.78 -40.01 -15.45
C GLN A 58 -12.11 -38.54 -15.13
N VAL A 59 -13.28 -38.10 -15.60
CA VAL A 59 -13.87 -36.78 -15.32
C VAL A 59 -14.85 -36.94 -14.16
N TYR A 60 -14.91 -35.93 -13.29
CA TYR A 60 -15.80 -35.94 -12.15
C TYR A 60 -17.27 -36.09 -12.59
N ASN A 61 -17.96 -37.02 -11.95
CA ASN A 61 -19.41 -37.14 -11.99
C ASN A 61 -19.88 -37.61 -10.61
N GLU A 62 -20.91 -36.94 -10.07
CA GLU A 62 -21.48 -37.27 -8.77
C GLU A 62 -22.03 -38.70 -8.71
N SER A 63 -22.55 -39.19 -9.84
CA SER A 63 -23.11 -40.55 -9.94
C SER A 63 -22.04 -41.64 -10.12
N SER A 64 -20.82 -41.29 -10.55
CA SER A 64 -19.75 -42.27 -10.76
C SER A 64 -18.92 -42.47 -9.48
N PRO A 65 -18.49 -43.70 -9.17
CA PRO A 65 -17.53 -43.94 -8.10
C PRO A 65 -16.19 -43.27 -8.45
N ALA A 66 -15.48 -42.81 -7.42
CA ALA A 66 -14.15 -42.22 -7.60
C ALA A 66 -13.16 -43.27 -8.16
N ALA A 67 -12.23 -42.83 -9.00
CA ALA A 67 -11.21 -43.70 -9.55
C ALA A 67 -10.28 -44.23 -8.43
N PRO A 68 -9.81 -45.48 -8.51
CA PRO A 68 -8.77 -45.97 -7.62
C PRO A 68 -7.47 -45.19 -7.84
N ASP A 69 -6.71 -44.96 -6.76
CA ASP A 69 -5.40 -44.32 -6.87
C ASP A 69 -4.45 -45.19 -7.71
N ALA A 70 -3.71 -44.58 -8.64
CA ALA A 70 -2.77 -45.28 -9.51
C ALA A 70 -1.37 -44.68 -9.38
N TYR A 71 -0.44 -45.46 -8.82
CA TYR A 71 0.91 -44.99 -8.51
C TYR A 71 1.93 -45.52 -9.51
N VAL A 72 2.85 -44.67 -9.94
CA VAL A 72 4.02 -45.02 -10.75
C VAL A 72 5.30 -44.63 -10.00
N THR A 73 6.42 -45.28 -10.29
CA THR A 73 7.71 -44.84 -9.74
C THR A 73 8.11 -43.47 -10.31
N TYR A 74 8.82 -42.66 -9.53
CA TYR A 74 9.35 -41.39 -10.00
C TYR A 74 10.29 -41.56 -11.20
N ASN A 75 11.10 -42.63 -11.22
CA ASN A 75 11.99 -42.92 -12.33
C ASN A 75 11.24 -43.13 -13.65
N PHE A 76 10.14 -43.88 -13.62
CA PHE A 76 9.23 -44.02 -14.77
C PHE A 76 8.60 -42.69 -15.16
N CYS A 77 8.04 -41.94 -14.20
CA CYS A 77 7.41 -40.65 -14.48
C CYS A 77 8.39 -39.67 -15.14
N LYS A 78 9.64 -39.62 -14.64
CA LYS A 78 10.69 -38.75 -15.16
C LYS A 78 11.13 -39.14 -16.58
N SER A 79 11.27 -40.44 -16.88
CA SER A 79 11.73 -40.89 -18.20
C SER A 79 10.62 -40.81 -19.25
N GLU A 80 9.43 -41.30 -18.91
CA GLU A 80 8.35 -41.49 -19.88
C GLU A 80 7.35 -40.35 -19.94
N CYS A 81 7.23 -39.57 -18.87
CA CYS A 81 6.28 -38.47 -18.76
C CYS A 81 6.94 -37.13 -18.46
N GLY A 82 8.27 -37.02 -18.58
CA GLY A 82 9.01 -35.82 -18.19
C GLY A 82 8.50 -34.53 -18.84
N GLY A 83 8.80 -33.39 -18.20
CA GLY A 83 8.44 -32.07 -18.70
C GLY A 83 7.58 -31.24 -17.75
N TRP A 84 7.06 -30.13 -18.26
CA TRP A 84 6.18 -29.22 -17.53
C TRP A 84 4.73 -29.39 -17.99
N GLY A 85 3.79 -29.42 -17.06
CA GLY A 85 2.36 -29.43 -17.36
C GLY A 85 1.89 -28.03 -17.73
N VAL A 86 2.27 -27.60 -18.94
CA VAL A 86 1.97 -26.28 -19.50
C VAL A 86 0.47 -25.99 -19.35
N SER A 87 0.15 -24.80 -18.86
CA SER A 87 -1.24 -24.38 -18.69
C SER A 87 -1.99 -24.41 -20.03
N SER A 88 -3.08 -25.17 -20.07
CA SER A 88 -3.97 -25.26 -21.23
C SER A 88 -4.80 -23.99 -21.36
N VAL A 89 -4.93 -23.48 -22.58
CA VAL A 89 -5.79 -22.33 -22.90
C VAL A 89 -7.26 -22.66 -22.63
N GLU A 90 -7.66 -23.93 -22.79
CA GLU A 90 -9.04 -24.40 -22.60
C GLU A 90 -9.46 -24.40 -21.12
N ASN A 91 -8.52 -24.54 -20.18
CA ASN A 91 -8.80 -24.59 -18.76
C ASN A 91 -8.54 -23.23 -18.12
N ALA A 92 -9.59 -22.40 -18.02
CA ALA A 92 -9.51 -21.05 -17.48
C ALA A 92 -8.86 -20.99 -16.08
N ASP A 93 -9.09 -21.99 -15.22
CA ASP A 93 -8.53 -22.00 -13.85
C ASP A 93 -7.00 -22.04 -13.83
N GLN A 94 -6.38 -22.55 -14.90
CA GLN A 94 -4.93 -22.69 -14.98
C GLN A 94 -4.23 -21.36 -15.30
N TRP A 95 -4.87 -20.44 -16.02
CA TRP A 95 -4.26 -19.19 -16.48
C TRP A 95 -5.03 -17.93 -16.05
N ALA A 96 -6.36 -17.95 -16.11
CA ALA A 96 -7.21 -16.82 -15.76
C ALA A 96 -7.28 -16.61 -14.25
N GLY A 97 -7.29 -17.70 -13.47
CA GLY A 97 -7.26 -17.66 -12.01
C GLY A 97 -6.14 -16.76 -11.46
N PRO A 98 -4.85 -17.05 -11.73
CA PRO A 98 -3.74 -16.21 -11.31
C PRO A 98 -3.83 -14.74 -11.80
N ILE A 99 -4.32 -14.51 -13.01
CA ILE A 99 -4.45 -13.15 -13.57
C ILE A 99 -5.49 -12.34 -12.78
N VAL A 100 -6.68 -12.89 -12.58
CA VAL A 100 -7.80 -12.16 -11.96
C VAL A 100 -7.64 -12.11 -10.44
N GLN A 101 -7.19 -13.20 -9.80
CA GLN A 101 -7.03 -13.29 -8.35
C GLN A 101 -5.83 -12.49 -7.85
N PHE A 102 -4.80 -12.27 -8.67
CA PHE A 102 -3.56 -11.64 -8.20
C PHE A 102 -3.10 -10.48 -9.10
N ILE A 103 -2.85 -10.71 -10.40
CA ILE A 103 -2.18 -9.70 -11.25
C ILE A 103 -3.02 -8.43 -11.33
N LEU A 104 -4.31 -8.58 -11.62
CA LEU A 104 -5.20 -7.45 -11.82
C LEU A 104 -5.35 -6.58 -10.54
N PRO A 105 -5.65 -7.14 -9.34
CA PRO A 105 -5.60 -6.39 -8.09
C PRO A 105 -4.26 -5.69 -7.83
N SER A 106 -3.15 -6.36 -8.15
CA SER A 106 -1.80 -5.81 -7.97
C SER A 106 -1.55 -4.61 -8.88
N VAL A 107 -1.98 -4.68 -10.14
CA VAL A 107 -1.87 -3.60 -11.11
C VAL A 107 -2.73 -2.42 -10.66
N ILE A 108 -4.00 -2.66 -10.32
CA ILE A 108 -4.92 -1.63 -9.80
C ILE A 108 -4.32 -0.94 -8.58
N PHE A 109 -3.77 -1.71 -7.63
CA PHE A 109 -3.15 -1.12 -6.45
C PHE A 109 -1.85 -0.37 -6.78
N SER A 110 -1.01 -0.88 -7.67
CA SER A 110 0.24 -0.21 -8.08
C SER A 110 -0.01 1.16 -8.72
N MET A 111 -1.15 1.35 -9.38
CA MET A 111 -1.56 2.66 -9.92
C MET A 111 -1.89 3.67 -8.81
N ASN A 112 -2.23 3.23 -7.60
CA ASN A 112 -2.51 4.09 -6.46
C ASN A 112 -1.26 4.42 -5.63
N ILE A 113 -0.11 3.82 -5.94
CA ILE A 113 1.13 4.11 -5.23
C ILE A 113 1.64 5.49 -5.64
N PRO A 114 1.92 6.39 -4.68
CA PRO A 114 2.48 7.69 -5.01
C PRO A 114 3.85 7.54 -5.66
N ARG A 115 3.95 8.03 -6.89
CA ARG A 115 5.19 8.05 -7.65
C ARG A 115 5.91 9.38 -7.38
N THR A 116 7.22 9.31 -7.15
CA THR A 116 8.05 10.50 -6.86
C THR A 116 8.84 10.99 -8.05
N PHE A 117 9.02 10.15 -9.07
CA PHE A 117 9.79 10.45 -10.26
C PHE A 117 9.14 9.81 -11.48
N GLU A 118 9.25 10.46 -12.63
CA GLU A 118 8.89 9.88 -13.92
C GLU A 118 10.02 8.96 -14.35
N PHE A 119 9.74 7.65 -14.46
CA PHE A 119 10.74 6.68 -14.91
C PHE A 119 11.20 6.97 -16.34
N VAL A 120 10.31 7.53 -17.17
CA VAL A 120 10.59 8.02 -18.52
C VAL A 120 9.69 9.23 -18.78
N SER A 121 10.29 10.40 -18.94
CA SER A 121 9.52 11.59 -19.31
C SER A 121 8.98 11.40 -20.73
N SER A 122 7.64 11.35 -20.87
CA SER A 122 6.95 11.35 -22.16
C SER A 122 7.34 12.55 -23.04
N GLN A 123 7.95 13.57 -22.44
CA GLN A 123 8.50 14.73 -23.12
C GLN A 123 9.72 14.41 -23.98
N TRP A 124 10.49 13.35 -23.71
CA TRP A 124 11.70 13.05 -24.49
C TRP A 124 11.42 12.69 -25.96
N PRO A 125 10.48 11.79 -26.30
CA PRO A 125 10.10 11.56 -27.70
C PRO A 125 9.44 12.78 -28.35
N ASP A 126 8.65 13.56 -27.61
CA ASP A 126 8.03 14.79 -28.11
C ASP A 126 9.05 15.89 -28.45
N ILE A 127 10.04 16.09 -27.57
CA ILE A 127 11.05 17.14 -27.71
C ILE A 127 12.09 16.77 -28.78
N LEU A 128 12.59 15.53 -28.79
CA LEU A 128 13.70 15.15 -29.67
C LEU A 128 13.26 14.75 -31.07
N VAL A 129 12.07 14.16 -31.23
CA VAL A 129 11.70 13.51 -32.49
C VAL A 129 10.51 14.18 -33.17
N LEU A 130 9.50 14.60 -32.40
CA LEU A 130 8.26 15.15 -32.97
C LEU A 130 8.29 16.67 -33.20
N SER A 131 9.28 17.39 -32.66
CA SER A 131 9.39 18.85 -32.78
C SER A 131 9.58 19.36 -34.22
N ASN A 132 10.20 18.55 -35.09
CA ASN A 132 10.48 18.91 -36.49
C ASN A 132 9.49 18.35 -37.52
N LEU A 133 8.46 17.61 -37.10
CA LEU A 133 7.53 16.91 -38.00
C LEU A 133 6.12 17.53 -37.98
N ARG A 134 5.56 17.82 -39.16
CA ARG A 134 4.19 18.34 -39.34
C ARG A 134 3.30 17.33 -40.08
N GLY A 135 2.00 17.38 -39.82
CA GLY A 135 0.97 16.61 -40.55
C GLY A 135 0.99 15.10 -40.28
N TRP A 136 0.62 14.31 -41.28
CA TRP A 136 0.44 12.85 -41.17
C TRP A 136 1.71 12.10 -40.73
N LYS A 137 2.90 12.60 -41.10
CA LYS A 137 4.18 12.02 -40.64
C LYS A 137 4.33 12.09 -39.11
N ARG A 138 3.81 13.14 -38.46
CA ARG A 138 3.77 13.26 -37.00
C ARG A 138 2.83 12.23 -36.38
N ALA A 139 1.66 12.02 -36.98
CA ALA A 139 0.67 11.05 -36.49
C ALA A 139 1.19 9.61 -36.59
N LEU A 140 1.79 9.24 -37.74
CA LEU A 140 2.37 7.91 -37.93
C LEU A 140 3.53 7.66 -36.97
N LEU A 141 4.45 8.62 -36.84
CA LEU A 141 5.59 8.49 -35.93
C LEU A 141 5.17 8.51 -34.46
N SER A 142 4.15 9.29 -34.11
CA SER A 142 3.54 9.27 -32.77
C SER A 142 3.00 7.88 -32.45
N LEU A 143 2.26 7.25 -33.38
CA LEU A 143 1.77 5.87 -33.21
C LEU A 143 2.91 4.87 -33.06
N VAL A 144 3.97 4.96 -33.85
CA VAL A 144 5.15 4.10 -33.68
C VAL A 144 5.80 4.31 -32.31
N MET A 145 5.90 5.56 -31.85
CA MET A 145 6.47 5.91 -30.54
C MET A 145 5.58 5.52 -29.35
N THR A 146 4.29 5.24 -29.56
CA THR A 146 3.44 4.69 -28.48
C THR A 146 3.88 3.29 -28.04
N PHE A 147 4.43 2.46 -28.93
CA PHE A 147 4.86 1.10 -28.57
C PHE A 147 6.00 1.09 -27.52
N PRO A 148 7.12 1.82 -27.72
CA PRO A 148 8.13 1.99 -26.68
C PRO A 148 7.54 2.56 -25.38
N ALA A 149 6.67 3.57 -25.47
CA ALA A 149 6.03 4.16 -24.28
C ALA A 149 5.19 3.13 -23.51
N LEU A 150 4.41 2.30 -24.20
CA LEU A 150 3.63 1.21 -23.60
C LEU A 150 4.54 0.17 -22.94
N LEU A 151 5.65 -0.21 -23.59
CA LEU A 151 6.63 -1.13 -23.00
C LEU A 151 7.27 -0.55 -21.72
N PHE A 152 7.53 0.76 -21.68
CA PHE A 152 8.02 1.42 -20.48
C PHE A 152 6.97 1.47 -19.36
N VAL A 153 5.72 1.82 -19.66
CA VAL A 153 4.63 1.79 -18.68
C VAL A 153 4.42 0.37 -18.14
N PHE A 154 4.51 -0.64 -19.01
CA PHE A 154 4.46 -2.03 -18.61
C PHE A 154 5.63 -2.39 -17.67
N ALA A 155 6.87 -2.04 -18.03
CA ALA A 155 8.04 -2.31 -17.20
C ALA A 155 7.96 -1.61 -15.84
N ASP A 156 7.54 -0.34 -15.80
CA ASP A 156 7.32 0.41 -14.56
C ASP A 156 6.24 -0.26 -13.69
N THR A 157 5.11 -0.66 -14.29
CA THR A 157 4.05 -1.39 -13.59
C THR A 157 4.56 -2.71 -13.00
N VAL A 158 5.33 -3.48 -13.77
CA VAL A 158 5.96 -4.73 -13.29
C VAL A 158 6.89 -4.44 -12.11
N VAL A 159 7.77 -3.44 -12.21
CA VAL A 159 8.69 -3.07 -11.11
C VAL A 159 7.92 -2.69 -9.84
N TRP A 160 6.81 -1.97 -9.97
CA TRP A 160 5.99 -1.59 -8.82
C TRP A 160 5.24 -2.78 -8.21
N VAL A 161 4.67 -3.67 -9.03
CA VAL A 161 4.06 -4.92 -8.54
C VAL A 161 5.09 -5.76 -7.76
N MET A 162 6.30 -5.89 -8.31
CA MET A 162 7.38 -6.60 -7.63
C MET A 162 7.82 -5.91 -6.33
N THR A 163 7.83 -4.58 -6.30
CA THR A 163 8.13 -3.80 -5.11
C THR A 163 7.06 -4.02 -4.02
N ILE A 164 5.78 -4.08 -4.39
CA ILE A 164 4.69 -4.38 -3.46
C ILE A 164 4.89 -5.77 -2.84
N MET A 165 5.19 -6.77 -3.68
CA MET A 165 5.40 -8.15 -3.21
C MET A 165 6.58 -8.28 -2.26
N CYS A 166 7.71 -7.63 -2.53
CA CYS A 166 8.87 -7.77 -1.66
C CYS A 166 8.79 -6.88 -0.40
N MET A 167 8.12 -5.73 -0.46
CA MET A 167 8.04 -4.75 0.63
C MET A 167 6.68 -4.74 1.37
N ALA A 168 5.86 -5.78 1.23
CA ALA A 168 4.54 -5.87 1.87
C ALA A 168 4.60 -5.63 3.39
N GLY A 169 5.51 -6.32 4.10
CA GLY A 169 5.82 -6.10 5.53
C GLY A 169 6.06 -4.63 5.89
N PRO A 170 7.14 -4.03 5.37
CA PRO A 170 7.45 -2.62 5.56
C PRO A 170 6.30 -1.66 5.24
N MET A 171 5.56 -1.89 4.15
CA MET A 171 4.42 -1.04 3.75
C MET A 171 3.25 -1.14 4.75
N MET A 172 2.97 -2.35 5.26
CA MET A 172 1.94 -2.59 6.26
C MET A 172 2.25 -1.89 7.59
N VAL A 173 3.49 -2.06 8.09
CA VAL A 173 3.95 -1.40 9.32
C VAL A 173 3.87 0.11 9.19
N ALA A 174 4.35 0.66 8.06
CA ALA A 174 4.34 2.09 7.84
C ALA A 174 2.92 2.68 7.78
N GLY A 175 1.98 1.99 7.13
CA GLY A 175 0.58 2.41 7.05
C GLY A 175 -0.13 2.34 8.41
N LEU A 176 0.00 1.23 9.14
CA LEU A 176 -0.58 1.12 10.49
C LEU A 176 0.04 2.12 11.49
N HIS A 177 1.34 2.37 11.39
CA HIS A 177 2.01 3.38 12.20
C HIS A 177 1.47 4.79 11.92
N GLU A 178 1.22 5.11 10.65
CA GLU A 178 0.61 6.38 10.26
C GLU A 178 -0.83 6.50 10.76
N ALA A 179 -1.64 5.46 10.59
CA ALA A 179 -3.03 5.44 11.03
C ALA A 179 -3.17 5.63 12.55
N LEU A 180 -2.29 4.99 13.31
CA LEU A 180 -2.26 5.13 14.77
C LEU A 180 -1.86 6.56 15.19
N LEU A 181 -0.91 7.19 14.46
CA LEU A 181 -0.55 8.58 14.70
C LEU A 181 -1.73 9.52 14.42
N ASP A 182 -2.43 9.34 13.30
CA ASP A 182 -3.60 10.16 12.95
C ASP A 182 -4.68 10.07 14.03
N PHE A 183 -5.00 8.86 14.47
CA PHE A 183 -5.96 8.62 15.54
C PHE A 183 -5.53 9.33 16.84
N LYS A 184 -4.27 9.17 17.27
CA LYS A 184 -3.78 9.78 18.51
C LYS A 184 -3.72 11.30 18.44
N ILE A 185 -3.35 11.88 17.30
CA ILE A 185 -3.33 13.33 17.10
C ILE A 185 -4.76 13.88 17.24
N LEU A 186 -5.74 13.25 16.56
CA LEU A 186 -7.13 13.68 16.64
C LEU A 186 -7.74 13.49 18.03
N GLU A 187 -7.42 12.38 18.71
CA GLU A 187 -7.86 12.17 20.09
C GLU A 187 -7.25 13.21 21.04
N ALA A 188 -5.97 13.55 20.87
CA ALA A 188 -5.31 14.60 21.65
C ALA A 188 -5.93 15.98 21.40
N LEU A 189 -6.31 16.28 20.15
CA LEU A 189 -7.02 17.52 19.80
C LEU A 189 -8.42 17.57 20.42
N LYS A 190 -9.14 16.44 20.46
CA LYS A 190 -10.47 16.34 21.07
C LYS A 190 -10.44 16.49 22.59
N ARG A 191 -9.41 15.96 23.27
CA ARG A 191 -9.27 16.07 24.74
C ARG A 191 -8.83 17.45 25.20
N ARG A 192 -8.11 18.19 24.36
CA ARG A 192 -7.77 19.58 24.64
C ARG A 192 -8.94 20.46 24.26
N ASN A 193 -9.68 20.90 25.28
CA ASN A 193 -10.47 22.11 25.14
C ASN A 193 -9.47 23.25 24.87
N TYR A 194 -9.22 23.55 23.61
CA TYR A 194 -8.59 24.80 23.18
C TYR A 194 -9.55 26.00 23.37
N ILE A 195 -10.72 25.76 23.96
CA ILE A 195 -11.71 26.76 24.35
C ILE A 195 -11.11 27.60 25.49
N PRO A 196 -10.97 28.93 25.33
CA PRO A 196 -10.58 29.78 26.44
C PRO A 196 -11.62 29.66 27.56
N ASP A 197 -11.17 29.45 28.79
CA ASP A 197 -12.05 29.60 29.95
C ASP A 197 -12.69 31.00 29.87
N PRO A 198 -14.02 31.13 30.03
CA PRO A 198 -14.63 32.45 30.07
C PRO A 198 -13.92 33.26 31.15
N PRO A 199 -13.64 34.56 30.91
CA PRO A 199 -12.96 35.39 31.89
C PRO A 199 -13.72 35.25 33.19
N ARG A 200 -13.06 34.74 34.23
CA ARG A 200 -13.60 34.75 35.58
C ARG A 200 -13.80 36.21 35.93
N VAL A 201 -15.03 36.67 35.79
CA VAL A 201 -15.47 37.92 36.41
C VAL A 201 -15.26 37.67 37.90
N SER A 202 -14.26 38.33 38.47
CA SER A 202 -14.12 38.44 39.92
C SER A 202 -15.35 39.18 40.42
N GLU A 203 -16.38 38.40 40.73
CA GLU A 203 -17.54 38.84 41.46
C GLU A 203 -17.11 39.01 42.91
N GLU A 204 -16.83 40.26 43.29
CA GLU A 204 -17.19 40.91 44.56
C GLU A 204 -16.42 42.23 44.69
N ILE A 205 -17.05 43.32 44.24
CA ILE A 205 -16.73 44.67 44.72
C ILE A 205 -17.67 44.93 45.90
N PRO A 206 -17.20 44.99 47.15
CA PRO A 206 -18.04 45.45 48.25
C PRO A 206 -18.21 46.98 48.12
N LEU A 207 -19.45 47.40 47.86
CA LEU A 207 -19.88 48.78 48.00
C LEU A 207 -19.83 49.18 49.49
N ASN A 208 -18.85 49.98 49.87
CA ASN A 208 -18.92 50.80 51.09
C ASN A 208 -19.21 52.26 50.70
N PRO A 209 -20.10 52.97 51.41
CA PRO A 209 -20.39 54.36 51.13
C PRO A 209 -19.38 55.30 51.82
N MET A 210 -19.07 56.38 51.11
CA MET A 210 -18.43 57.65 51.47
C MET A 210 -17.89 57.85 52.90
N GLY A 211 -16.63 58.29 52.98
CA GLY A 211 -16.08 59.00 54.14
C GLY A 211 -14.59 59.32 54.03
N ASP A 212 -14.31 60.55 53.60
CA ASP A 212 -13.14 61.39 53.89
C ASP A 212 -11.69 61.04 53.45
N SER A 213 -11.06 62.14 53.06
CA SER A 213 -9.74 62.36 52.46
C SER A 213 -8.53 62.00 53.33
N VAL A 214 -7.51 61.35 52.74
CA VAL A 214 -6.08 61.60 53.04
C VAL A 214 -5.21 61.26 51.81
N PHE A 215 -4.20 62.11 51.57
CA PHE A 215 -3.10 62.04 50.61
C PHE A 215 -2.38 60.67 50.49
N VAL A 216 -1.74 60.48 49.32
CA VAL A 216 -0.34 60.01 49.10
C VAL A 216 -0.19 58.95 47.98
N ASN A 217 0.60 59.35 46.97
CA ASN A 217 1.45 58.60 46.04
C ASN A 217 0.90 57.86 44.80
N ASN A 218 1.30 58.44 43.65
CA ASN A 218 1.79 57.80 42.44
C ASN A 218 2.23 56.34 42.60
N VAL A 219 1.44 55.42 42.03
CA VAL A 219 1.95 54.22 41.36
C VAL A 219 1.15 54.08 40.08
N ALA A 220 1.81 54.29 38.95
CA ALA A 220 1.31 53.85 37.65
C ALA A 220 1.22 52.32 37.69
N GLY A 221 0.04 51.80 38.02
CA GLY A 221 -0.30 50.41 37.82
C GLY A 221 -0.46 50.20 36.32
N GLU A 222 0.60 49.68 35.70
CA GLU A 222 0.56 49.04 34.39
C GLU A 222 -0.55 47.99 34.44
N ILE A 223 -1.66 48.25 33.73
CA ILE A 223 -2.69 47.25 33.49
C ILE A 223 -2.01 46.21 32.60
N GLU A 224 -1.53 45.12 33.20
CA GLU A 224 -1.07 43.94 32.47
C GLU A 224 -2.18 43.49 31.52
N LEU A 225 -1.94 43.73 30.24
CA LEU A 225 -2.73 43.24 29.12
C LEU A 225 -2.53 41.72 29.02
N HIS A 226 -3.12 40.96 29.95
CA HIS A 226 -2.97 39.52 30.00
C HIS A 226 -3.78 38.87 28.85
N ASN A 227 -3.05 38.15 27.99
CA ASN A 227 -3.44 36.95 27.22
C ASN A 227 -4.31 37.03 25.95
N HIS A 228 -4.10 38.01 25.07
CA HIS A 228 -4.51 37.83 23.66
C HIS A 228 -3.56 36.94 22.84
N GLY A 229 -2.30 36.75 23.30
CA GLY A 229 -1.28 35.96 22.60
C GLY A 229 -1.43 34.44 22.77
N GLU A 230 -1.85 33.97 23.95
CA GLU A 230 -1.93 32.53 24.25
C GLU A 230 -3.04 31.82 23.48
N ASP A 231 -4.18 32.49 23.26
CA ASP A 231 -5.33 31.94 22.52
C ASP A 231 -4.99 31.73 21.02
N PHE A 232 -4.27 32.70 20.44
CA PHE A 232 -3.83 32.61 19.04
C PHE A 232 -2.76 31.52 18.82
N ASP A 233 -1.91 31.30 19.82
CA ASP A 233 -0.91 30.22 19.78
C ASP A 233 -1.54 28.83 19.87
N GLY A 234 -2.61 28.66 20.68
CA GLY A 234 -3.34 27.41 20.77
C GLY A 234 -4.05 27.03 19.46
N LEU A 235 -4.74 27.98 18.84
CA LEU A 235 -5.38 27.82 17.54
C LEU A 235 -4.37 27.43 16.45
N ARG A 236 -3.22 28.10 16.42
CA ARG A 236 -2.13 27.87 15.48
C ARG A 236 -1.55 26.46 15.60
N GLU A 237 -1.40 25.94 16.81
CA GLU A 237 -1.02 24.54 17.05
C GLU A 237 -2.06 23.55 16.55
N LYS A 238 -3.34 23.82 16.82
CA LYS A 238 -4.44 22.96 16.37
C LYS A 238 -4.44 22.83 14.85
N VAL A 239 -4.31 23.95 14.13
CA VAL A 239 -4.21 23.99 12.67
C VAL A 239 -2.98 23.24 12.16
N GLU A 240 -1.84 23.44 12.81
CA GLU A 240 -0.59 22.75 12.46
C GLU A 240 -0.71 21.22 12.58
N LEU A 241 -1.36 20.73 13.64
CA LEU A 241 -1.62 19.31 13.86
C LEU A 241 -2.61 18.73 12.82
N LEU A 242 -3.67 19.45 12.48
CA LEU A 242 -4.60 19.03 11.41
C LEU A 242 -3.91 18.98 10.03
N VAL A 243 -3.01 19.91 9.76
CA VAL A 243 -2.17 19.89 8.55
C VAL A 243 -1.23 18.68 8.56
N ILE A 244 -0.65 18.30 9.70
CA ILE A 244 0.18 17.07 9.80
C ILE A 244 -0.65 15.83 9.44
N VAL A 245 -1.90 15.75 9.90
CA VAL A 245 -2.80 14.63 9.57
C VAL A 245 -3.05 14.57 8.05
N LEU A 246 -3.34 15.70 7.40
CA LEU A 246 -3.66 15.75 5.96
C LEU A 246 -2.44 15.72 5.02
N ALA A 247 -1.29 16.26 5.43
CA ALA A 247 -0.12 16.47 4.56
C ALA A 247 1.12 15.67 5.02
N GLY A 248 1.03 14.89 6.09
CA GLY A 248 2.16 14.12 6.66
C GLY A 248 2.75 13.05 5.73
N ASN A 249 2.15 12.80 4.56
CA ASN A 249 2.70 11.95 3.50
C ASN A 249 3.50 12.73 2.45
N LEU A 250 3.69 14.03 2.65
CA LEU A 250 4.48 14.89 1.77
C LEU A 250 5.83 15.22 2.43
N ARG A 251 6.82 15.45 1.59
CA ARG A 251 8.14 15.97 1.97
C ARG A 251 8.46 17.18 1.12
N LEU A 252 9.14 18.17 1.70
CA LEU A 252 9.66 19.30 0.97
C LEU A 252 10.95 18.88 0.25
N LYS A 253 11.07 19.12 -1.06
CA LYS A 253 12.38 19.05 -1.74
C LYS A 253 13.12 20.32 -1.33
N ALA A 254 14.29 20.18 -0.68
CA ALA A 254 15.06 21.31 -0.16
C ALA A 254 15.53 22.21 -1.32
N TYR A 255 14.72 23.21 -1.65
CA TYR A 255 15.14 24.43 -2.32
C TYR A 255 15.43 25.42 -1.18
N GLY A 256 16.67 25.90 -1.02
CA GLY A 256 16.99 26.88 0.04
C GLY A 256 16.11 28.14 -0.06
N PRO A 257 16.07 29.09 0.89
CA PRO A 257 16.41 29.09 2.33
C PRO A 257 15.28 28.53 3.23
N TRP A 258 14.33 27.77 2.68
CA TRP A 258 13.15 27.29 3.39
C TRP A 258 13.49 26.05 4.24
N THR A 259 13.80 26.25 5.52
CA THR A 259 14.24 25.16 6.42
C THR A 259 13.08 24.43 7.12
N ASP A 260 11.91 25.08 7.32
CA ASP A 260 10.81 24.52 8.12
C ASP A 260 9.49 24.37 7.34
N ASN A 261 9.25 23.15 6.86
CA ASN A 261 8.11 22.74 6.01
C ASN A 261 6.74 23.02 6.63
N LEU A 262 6.63 22.95 7.96
CA LEU A 262 5.36 22.90 8.69
C LEU A 262 4.87 24.30 9.11
N VAL A 263 5.82 25.16 9.50
CA VAL A 263 5.56 26.57 9.81
C VAL A 263 5.07 27.26 8.54
N LEU A 264 5.69 27.01 7.38
CA LEU A 264 5.24 27.65 6.13
C LEU A 264 3.78 27.36 5.78
N ILE A 265 3.31 26.12 5.92
CA ILE A 265 1.94 25.74 5.54
C ILE A 265 0.92 26.31 6.54
N SER A 266 1.19 26.20 7.83
CA SER A 266 0.32 26.76 8.86
C SER A 266 0.29 28.29 8.80
N GLU A 267 1.44 28.94 8.61
CA GLU A 267 1.51 30.40 8.45
C GLU A 267 0.85 30.87 7.16
N THR A 268 0.97 30.17 6.03
CA THR A 268 0.27 30.56 4.79
C THR A 268 -1.24 30.46 4.94
N LEU A 269 -1.75 29.37 5.55
CA LEU A 269 -3.15 29.20 5.90
C LEU A 269 -3.68 30.33 6.80
N LEU A 270 -2.89 30.70 7.82
CA LEU A 270 -3.22 31.80 8.74
C LEU A 270 -3.04 33.19 8.09
N ALA A 271 -2.08 33.37 7.19
CA ALA A 271 -1.78 34.64 6.52
C ALA A 271 -2.81 35.00 5.43
N THR A 272 -3.48 34.01 4.82
CA THR A 272 -4.70 34.26 4.03
C THR A 272 -5.75 35.06 4.84
N LYS A 273 -5.74 34.95 6.17
CA LYS A 273 -6.57 35.78 7.07
C LYS A 273 -5.88 37.09 7.48
N GLY A 274 -4.56 37.16 7.59
CA GLY A 274 -3.84 38.42 7.91
C GLY A 274 -4.13 39.57 6.93
N ARG A 275 -4.28 39.25 5.63
CA ARG A 275 -4.75 40.24 4.63
C ARG A 275 -6.20 40.71 4.83
N ARG A 276 -7.05 39.88 5.46
CA ARG A 276 -8.45 40.19 5.80
C ARG A 276 -8.54 41.24 6.93
N PHE A 277 -7.66 41.17 7.93
CA PHE A 277 -7.66 42.12 9.05
C PHE A 277 -7.15 43.51 8.66
N ASN A 278 -6.15 43.57 7.78
CA ASN A 278 -5.61 44.85 7.30
C ASN A 278 -6.50 45.53 6.24
N ALA A 279 -7.30 44.77 5.48
CA ALA A 279 -8.26 45.33 4.52
C ALA A 279 -9.55 45.87 5.19
N MET A 280 -9.89 45.41 6.40
CA MET A 280 -11.04 45.89 7.17
C MET A 280 -10.72 47.06 8.12
N ARG A 281 -9.44 47.38 8.34
CA ARG A 281 -9.06 48.56 9.12
C ARG A 281 -9.14 49.78 8.21
N SER A 282 -10.30 50.44 8.18
CA SER A 282 -10.45 51.76 7.57
C SER A 282 -9.36 52.69 8.11
N LEU A 283 -8.50 53.19 7.22
CA LEU A 283 -7.56 54.26 7.57
C LEU A 283 -8.32 55.42 8.23
N PRO A 284 -7.78 56.07 9.28
CA PRO A 284 -8.38 57.28 9.80
C PRO A 284 -8.43 58.34 8.69
N ALA A 285 -9.59 58.94 8.51
CA ALA A 285 -9.82 60.01 7.56
C ALA A 285 -8.82 61.14 7.76
N GLN A 286 -7.97 61.39 6.76
CA GLN A 286 -7.28 62.68 6.62
C GLN A 286 -8.21 63.63 5.88
N THR A 287 -8.53 64.75 6.52
CA THR A 287 -9.27 65.89 5.97
C THR A 287 -8.47 66.66 4.92
N PRO A 288 -9.15 67.43 4.05
CA PRO A 288 -8.68 67.74 2.71
C PRO A 288 -8.05 69.14 2.61
N SER A 289 -7.03 69.31 1.77
CA SER A 289 -6.71 70.60 1.14
C SER A 289 -5.91 70.39 -0.16
N ASP A 290 -6.51 70.89 -1.24
CA ASP A 290 -5.94 71.49 -2.47
C ASP A 290 -5.50 70.61 -3.67
N LEU A 291 -6.34 70.67 -4.71
CA LEU A 291 -6.13 70.35 -6.14
C LEU A 291 -5.59 71.61 -6.90
N PRO A 292 -5.13 71.58 -8.19
CA PRO A 292 -5.62 70.70 -9.26
C PRO A 292 -4.66 70.15 -10.36
N SER A 293 -5.12 69.02 -10.91
CA SER A 293 -5.08 68.49 -12.30
C SER A 293 -3.78 68.41 -13.13
N SER A 294 -3.45 67.21 -13.63
CA SER A 294 -3.71 66.80 -15.04
C SER A 294 -3.08 65.44 -15.40
N HIS A 295 -3.75 64.71 -16.29
CA HIS A 295 -3.33 63.53 -17.08
C HIS A 295 -3.34 62.10 -16.46
N GLY A 296 -4.46 61.42 -16.67
CA GLY A 296 -4.52 60.18 -17.48
C GLY A 296 -3.88 58.92 -16.92
N THR A 297 -4.54 58.25 -15.99
CA THR A 297 -4.26 56.85 -15.61
C THR A 297 -5.44 55.95 -15.99
N PRO A 298 -5.19 54.74 -16.54
CA PRO A 298 -6.25 53.84 -16.92
C PRO A 298 -6.97 53.33 -15.66
N ILE A 299 -8.30 53.38 -15.73
CA ILE A 299 -9.23 52.86 -14.74
C ILE A 299 -8.93 51.38 -14.53
N LEU A 300 -8.28 51.04 -13.41
CA LEU A 300 -8.28 49.69 -12.87
C LEU A 300 -9.71 49.40 -12.36
N PRO A 301 -10.32 48.25 -12.66
CA PRO A 301 -11.66 47.96 -12.18
C PRO A 301 -11.58 47.66 -10.67
N ASN A 302 -12.06 48.60 -9.85
CA ASN A 302 -12.33 48.42 -8.42
C ASN A 302 -13.50 47.45 -8.20
N THR A 303 -13.34 46.19 -8.59
CA THR A 303 -14.36 45.14 -8.43
C THR A 303 -13.80 43.86 -7.80
N GLU A 304 -12.78 43.97 -6.94
CA GLU A 304 -12.19 42.80 -6.25
C GLU A 304 -12.42 42.79 -4.72
N ALA A 305 -13.23 43.69 -4.17
CA ALA A 305 -13.45 43.75 -2.71
C ALA A 305 -14.48 42.74 -2.16
N ASN A 306 -15.13 41.93 -3.01
CA ASN A 306 -16.16 40.95 -2.60
C ASN A 306 -15.82 39.50 -3.01
N GLN A 307 -14.55 39.14 -3.14
CA GLN A 307 -14.20 37.72 -3.12
C GLN A 307 -14.35 37.19 -1.68
N ASN A 308 -15.45 36.49 -1.44
CA ASN A 308 -15.74 35.79 -0.21
C ASN A 308 -14.68 34.68 0.00
N TYR A 309 -13.57 35.03 0.66
CA TYR A 309 -12.48 34.09 0.91
C TYR A 309 -12.97 32.97 1.85
N SER A 310 -12.86 31.73 1.40
CA SER A 310 -13.27 30.53 2.14
C SER A 310 -12.63 30.47 3.53
N SER A 311 -13.41 30.15 4.56
CA SER A 311 -12.93 30.02 5.94
C SER A 311 -11.79 28.98 6.04
N LEU A 312 -10.96 29.08 7.08
CA LEU A 312 -9.86 28.12 7.30
C LEU A 312 -10.37 26.67 7.41
N SER A 313 -11.49 26.51 8.12
CA SER A 313 -12.27 25.28 8.20
C SER A 313 -12.65 24.77 6.81
N GLU A 314 -13.17 25.64 5.95
CA GLU A 314 -13.54 25.29 4.58
C GLU A 314 -12.32 24.89 3.74
N GLN A 315 -11.16 25.54 3.91
CA GLN A 315 -9.93 25.17 3.22
C GLN A 315 -9.42 23.78 3.66
N LEU A 316 -9.42 23.50 4.97
CA LEU A 316 -9.05 22.18 5.52
C LEU A 316 -10.04 21.10 5.07
N LYS A 317 -11.33 21.41 5.04
CA LYS A 317 -12.37 20.52 4.52
C LYS A 317 -12.17 20.25 3.03
N ARG A 318 -11.87 21.27 2.23
CA ARG A 318 -11.52 21.12 0.81
C ARG A 318 -10.31 20.20 0.63
N LEU A 319 -9.25 20.37 1.42
CA LEU A 319 -8.07 19.50 1.40
C LEU A 319 -8.41 18.04 1.73
N MET A 320 -9.25 17.80 2.74
CA MET A 320 -9.72 16.45 3.09
C MET A 320 -10.60 15.85 1.98
N THR A 321 -11.55 16.60 1.42
CA THR A 321 -12.44 16.12 0.36
C THR A 321 -11.74 15.88 -0.97
N ALA A 322 -10.60 16.54 -1.22
CA ALA A 322 -9.76 16.31 -2.39
C ALA A 322 -9.06 14.93 -2.37
N GLN A 323 -9.11 14.22 -1.24
CA GLN A 323 -8.54 12.88 -1.11
C GLN A 323 -9.49 11.83 -1.65
N SER A 324 -8.94 10.82 -2.32
CA SER A 324 -9.71 9.69 -2.82
C SER A 324 -10.43 8.94 -1.68
N ALA A 325 -11.69 8.59 -1.92
CA ALA A 325 -12.45 7.74 -1.00
C ALA A 325 -11.85 6.33 -0.97
N PHE A 326 -11.94 5.63 0.16
CA PHE A 326 -11.45 4.25 0.31
C PHE A 326 -11.95 3.32 -0.81
N GLY A 327 -13.24 3.42 -1.15
CA GLY A 327 -13.83 2.63 -2.23
C GLY A 327 -13.22 2.88 -3.61
N ALA A 328 -12.77 4.11 -3.89
CA ALA A 328 -12.10 4.43 -5.16
C ALA A 328 -10.67 3.86 -5.23
N ILE A 329 -9.99 3.76 -4.08
CA ILE A 329 -8.62 3.24 -4.00
C ILE A 329 -8.62 1.70 -4.03
N VAL A 330 -9.49 1.08 -3.23
CA VAL A 330 -9.40 -0.35 -2.89
C VAL A 330 -10.56 -1.17 -3.44
N GLY A 331 -11.71 -0.54 -3.73
CA GLY A 331 -12.96 -1.23 -4.05
C GLY A 331 -12.85 -2.15 -5.27
N ALA A 332 -12.24 -1.67 -6.37
CA ALA A 332 -12.07 -2.49 -7.57
C ALA A 332 -11.22 -3.73 -7.30
N ALA A 333 -10.08 -3.57 -6.62
CA ALA A 333 -9.20 -4.69 -6.27
C ALA A 333 -9.92 -5.73 -5.41
N VAL A 334 -10.69 -5.29 -4.40
CA VAL A 334 -11.48 -6.18 -3.53
C VAL A 334 -12.59 -6.89 -4.29
N VAL A 335 -13.32 -6.20 -5.16
CA VAL A 335 -14.42 -6.82 -5.94
C VAL A 335 -13.90 -7.90 -6.88
N PHE A 336 -12.82 -7.62 -7.63
CA PHE A 336 -12.22 -8.63 -8.51
C PHE A 336 -11.70 -9.83 -7.73
N TYR A 337 -11.07 -9.56 -6.58
CA TYR A 337 -10.53 -10.61 -5.73
C TYR A 337 -11.63 -11.50 -5.13
N LEU A 338 -12.65 -10.91 -4.50
CA LEU A 338 -13.79 -11.64 -3.94
C LEU A 338 -14.58 -12.39 -5.02
N GLY A 339 -14.82 -11.75 -6.17
CA GLY A 339 -15.52 -12.38 -7.30
C GLY A 339 -14.79 -13.61 -7.82
N ALA A 340 -13.46 -13.54 -7.92
CA ALA A 340 -12.66 -14.67 -8.36
C ALA A 340 -12.62 -15.82 -7.33
N PHE A 341 -12.65 -15.51 -6.03
CA PHE A 341 -12.77 -16.53 -4.98
C PHE A 341 -14.12 -17.23 -5.01
N ILE A 342 -15.21 -16.46 -5.13
CA ILE A 342 -16.56 -16.99 -5.25
C ILE A 342 -16.66 -17.89 -6.48
N TYR A 343 -16.12 -17.44 -7.62
CA TYR A 343 -16.07 -18.25 -8.85
C TYR A 343 -15.36 -19.58 -8.61
N THR A 344 -14.16 -19.57 -8.02
CA THR A 344 -13.41 -20.81 -7.74
C THR A 344 -14.12 -21.73 -6.74
N ILE A 345 -14.83 -21.18 -5.75
CA ILE A 345 -15.64 -21.99 -4.83
C ILE A 345 -16.81 -22.65 -5.57
N LEU A 346 -17.50 -21.90 -6.44
CA LEU A 346 -18.59 -22.45 -7.28
C LEU A 346 -18.07 -23.52 -8.24
N ASP A 347 -16.87 -23.33 -8.79
CA ASP A 347 -16.21 -24.33 -9.63
C ASP A 347 -15.89 -25.60 -8.85
N LEU A 348 -15.34 -25.49 -7.63
CA LEU A 348 -15.10 -26.64 -6.74
C LEU A 348 -16.39 -27.34 -6.28
N LEU A 349 -17.52 -26.63 -6.21
CA LEU A 349 -18.82 -27.24 -5.94
C LEU A 349 -19.35 -28.03 -7.14
N GLY A 350 -19.04 -27.58 -8.36
CA GLY A 350 -19.39 -28.25 -9.61
C GLY A 350 -18.47 -29.42 -9.96
N ASP A 351 -17.17 -29.29 -9.71
CA ASP A 351 -16.15 -30.32 -9.86
C ASP A 351 -15.30 -30.45 -8.59
N LYS A 352 -15.73 -31.33 -7.69
CA LYS A 352 -15.02 -31.65 -6.45
C LYS A 352 -13.66 -32.30 -6.66
N SER A 353 -13.32 -32.77 -7.87
CA SER A 353 -12.00 -33.31 -8.18
C SER A 353 -11.06 -32.27 -8.81
N ASN A 354 -11.51 -31.04 -9.08
CA ASN A 354 -10.70 -30.05 -9.76
C ASN A 354 -9.54 -29.55 -8.88
N GLN A 355 -8.39 -30.18 -9.05
CA GLN A 355 -7.18 -29.84 -8.32
C GLN A 355 -6.63 -28.46 -8.74
N ASP A 356 -6.78 -28.09 -10.01
CA ASP A 356 -6.28 -26.81 -10.51
C ASP A 356 -7.02 -25.63 -9.89
N ALA A 357 -8.35 -25.74 -9.72
CA ALA A 357 -9.14 -24.77 -8.97
C ALA A 357 -8.66 -24.63 -7.52
N ALA A 358 -8.41 -25.74 -6.82
CA ALA A 358 -7.90 -25.72 -5.45
C ALA A 358 -6.51 -25.07 -5.33
N ILE A 359 -5.64 -25.31 -6.31
CA ILE A 359 -4.31 -24.69 -6.37
C ILE A 359 -4.42 -23.21 -6.68
N SER A 360 -5.29 -22.82 -7.63
CA SER A 360 -5.56 -21.41 -7.91
C SER A 360 -6.06 -20.72 -6.66
N LEU A 361 -7.00 -21.33 -5.92
CA LEU A 361 -7.47 -20.83 -4.63
C LEU A 361 -6.32 -20.64 -3.64
N ALA A 362 -5.45 -21.65 -3.46
CA ALA A 362 -4.31 -21.56 -2.56
C ALA A 362 -3.37 -20.40 -2.91
N PHE A 363 -3.10 -20.22 -4.20
CA PHE A 363 -2.27 -19.14 -4.72
C PHE A 363 -2.94 -17.77 -4.58
N GLY A 364 -4.25 -17.70 -4.85
CA GLY A 364 -5.06 -16.52 -4.56
C GLY A 364 -4.90 -16.13 -3.09
N VAL A 365 -5.13 -17.08 -2.17
CA VAL A 365 -5.03 -16.88 -0.72
C VAL A 365 -3.64 -16.38 -0.31
N GLU A 366 -2.55 -16.91 -0.88
CA GLU A 366 -1.20 -16.39 -0.63
C GLU A 366 -1.10 -14.88 -0.95
N TRP A 367 -1.56 -14.48 -2.14
CA TRP A 367 -1.46 -13.09 -2.61
C TRP A 367 -2.51 -12.14 -2.04
N MET A 368 -3.37 -12.61 -1.13
CA MET A 368 -4.28 -11.74 -0.36
C MET A 368 -3.53 -10.61 0.35
N ILE A 369 -2.25 -10.81 0.66
CA ILE A 369 -1.33 -9.80 1.22
C ILE A 369 -1.39 -8.48 0.43
N ILE A 370 -1.46 -8.53 -0.90
CA ILE A 370 -1.48 -7.33 -1.73
C ILE A 370 -2.74 -6.51 -1.47
N VAL A 371 -3.89 -7.18 -1.33
CA VAL A 371 -5.16 -6.55 -1.00
C VAL A 371 -5.14 -5.98 0.42
N HIS A 372 -4.54 -6.68 1.39
CA HIS A 372 -4.38 -6.13 2.74
C HIS A 372 -3.51 -4.87 2.76
N VAL A 373 -2.39 -4.88 2.03
CA VAL A 373 -1.53 -3.69 1.89
C VAL A 373 -2.34 -2.55 1.26
N ALA A 374 -3.17 -2.84 0.27
CA ALA A 374 -4.07 -1.85 -0.33
C ALA A 374 -5.09 -1.29 0.65
N ILE A 375 -5.75 -2.14 1.45
CA ILE A 375 -6.71 -1.73 2.48
C ILE A 375 -6.03 -0.81 3.50
N VAL A 376 -4.90 -1.24 4.07
CA VAL A 376 -4.19 -0.47 5.09
C VAL A 376 -3.71 0.87 4.58
N ASN A 377 -3.25 0.93 3.33
CA ASN A 377 -2.82 2.19 2.75
C ASN A 377 -3.95 3.05 2.19
N GLY A 378 -5.14 2.48 1.99
CA GLY A 378 -6.32 3.15 1.46
C GLY A 378 -7.18 3.84 2.52
N PHE A 379 -7.14 3.39 3.78
CA PHE A 379 -7.92 4.02 4.86
C PHE A 379 -7.23 5.21 5.55
N LEU A 380 -6.06 5.61 5.07
CA LEU A 380 -5.29 6.74 5.61
C LEU A 380 -5.89 8.09 5.20
N LEU A 381 -5.71 9.11 6.05
CA LEU A 381 -6.23 10.46 5.82
C LEU A 381 -5.17 11.43 5.26
N ALA A 382 -3.93 11.02 5.02
CA ALA A 382 -2.95 11.92 4.43
C ALA A 382 -2.94 11.85 2.90
N SER A 383 -2.86 13.01 2.27
CA SER A 383 -2.83 13.15 0.82
C SER A 383 -1.54 12.60 0.23
N ASN A 384 -1.71 11.77 -0.80
CA ASN A 384 -0.63 11.32 -1.67
C ASN A 384 -0.40 12.24 -2.88
N ASN A 385 -1.31 13.19 -3.09
CA ASN A 385 -1.24 14.19 -4.14
C ASN A 385 -0.81 15.54 -3.54
N PRO A 386 0.39 16.06 -3.87
CA PRO A 386 0.85 17.36 -3.39
C PRO A 386 0.13 18.55 -4.06
N SER A 387 -0.62 18.37 -5.15
CA SER A 387 -1.21 19.47 -5.92
C SER A 387 -2.19 20.35 -5.10
N PRO A 388 -3.14 19.80 -4.33
CA PRO A 388 -4.03 20.63 -3.52
C PRO A 388 -3.26 21.46 -2.48
N VAL A 389 -2.29 20.86 -1.80
CA VAL A 389 -1.47 21.56 -0.79
C VAL A 389 -0.57 22.62 -1.45
N THR A 390 -0.02 22.33 -2.62
CA THR A 390 0.79 23.28 -3.40
C THR A 390 -0.03 24.47 -3.88
N MET A 391 -1.33 24.27 -4.18
CA MET A 391 -2.24 25.36 -4.55
C MET A 391 -2.40 26.37 -3.40
N LEU A 392 -2.41 25.90 -2.14
CA LEU A 392 -2.51 26.78 -0.98
C LEU A 392 -1.20 27.53 -0.68
N ILE A 393 -0.06 26.85 -0.76
CA ILE A 393 1.25 27.46 -0.46
C ILE A 393 1.70 28.40 -1.59
N GLY A 394 1.22 28.17 -2.81
CA GLY A 394 1.69 28.82 -4.03
C GLY A 394 2.83 28.04 -4.69
N ARG A 395 3.02 28.28 -5.98
CA ARG A 395 4.15 27.70 -6.74
C ARG A 395 5.41 28.51 -6.47
N PRO A 396 6.58 27.85 -6.29
CA PRO A 396 7.84 28.57 -6.25
C PRO A 396 8.03 29.27 -7.62
N PRO A 397 8.74 30.41 -7.66
CA PRO A 397 9.12 31.03 -8.94
C PRO A 397 9.87 30.00 -9.78
N SER A 398 9.49 29.92 -11.07
CA SER A 398 10.02 28.95 -12.03
C SER A 398 11.55 29.09 -12.15
N THR A 399 12.29 28.34 -11.35
CA THR A 399 13.72 28.19 -11.54
C THR A 399 13.97 27.23 -12.70
N ARG A 400 14.95 27.54 -13.54
CA ARG A 400 15.33 26.74 -14.71
C ARG A 400 15.66 25.33 -14.21
N LYS A 401 14.81 24.34 -14.52
CA LYS A 401 14.98 22.96 -14.02
C LYS A 401 16.34 22.43 -14.51
N PRO A 402 17.24 21.97 -13.62
CA PRO A 402 18.39 21.19 -14.07
C PRO A 402 17.89 19.95 -14.82
N ARG A 403 18.60 19.52 -15.87
CA ARG A 403 18.32 18.25 -16.56
C ARG A 403 18.66 17.09 -15.62
N GLU A 404 17.73 16.74 -14.75
CA GLU A 404 17.78 15.48 -13.99
C GLU A 404 17.39 14.32 -14.92
N ILE A 405 18.05 13.16 -14.77
CA ILE A 405 17.77 11.95 -15.56
C ILE A 405 16.34 11.44 -15.31
N PHE A 406 15.82 11.69 -14.09
CA PHE A 406 14.47 11.34 -13.67
C PHE A 406 13.80 12.58 -13.06
N PRO A 407 13.05 13.37 -13.83
CA PRO A 407 12.38 14.54 -13.30
C PRO A 407 11.29 14.14 -12.28
N PRO A 408 11.02 14.97 -11.26
CA PRO A 408 9.90 14.74 -10.36
C PRO A 408 8.58 14.84 -11.12
N ILE A 409 7.59 14.01 -10.75
CA ILE A 409 6.25 14.02 -11.35
C ILE A 409 5.51 15.31 -11.04
N TYR A 410 5.73 15.85 -9.84
CA TYR A 410 5.06 17.04 -9.39
C TYR A 410 5.99 18.23 -9.51
N ASP A 411 5.50 19.31 -10.13
CA ASP A 411 6.22 20.58 -10.29
C ASP A 411 6.19 21.47 -9.03
N GLY A 412 5.77 20.92 -7.89
CA GLY A 412 5.66 21.61 -6.61
C GLY A 412 6.86 21.42 -5.67
N ILE A 413 6.92 22.26 -4.64
CA ILE A 413 7.91 22.16 -3.55
C ILE A 413 7.71 20.88 -2.74
N LEU A 414 6.48 20.38 -2.70
CA LEU A 414 6.08 19.16 -2.02
C LEU A 414 6.13 17.96 -2.97
N GLN A 415 6.71 16.87 -2.49
CA GLN A 415 6.75 15.57 -3.14
C GLN A 415 6.15 14.53 -2.21
N PRO A 416 5.48 13.48 -2.72
CA PRO A 416 5.03 12.42 -1.85
C PRO A 416 6.22 11.62 -1.28
N VAL A 417 5.99 10.93 -0.17
CA VAL A 417 6.93 9.96 0.38
C VAL A 417 6.55 8.54 -0.02
N PHE A 418 7.54 7.67 -0.13
CA PHE A 418 7.29 6.25 -0.36
C PHE A 418 6.45 5.65 0.78
N MET A 419 5.61 4.68 0.44
CA MET A 419 4.63 4.08 1.35
C MET A 419 5.29 3.51 2.61
N TRP A 420 6.41 2.79 2.46
CA TRP A 420 7.24 2.27 3.55
C TRP A 420 8.03 3.35 4.32
N ARG A 421 7.74 4.65 4.16
CA ARG A 421 8.33 5.72 4.97
C ARG A 421 7.30 6.68 5.56
N ARG A 422 6.01 6.51 5.25
CA ARG A 422 4.95 7.44 5.66
C ARG A 422 4.87 7.63 7.17
N GLY A 423 4.76 6.54 7.93
CA GLY A 423 4.71 6.60 9.39
C GLY A 423 5.91 7.32 10.03
N VAL A 424 7.12 7.12 9.52
CA VAL A 424 8.34 7.79 10.02
C VAL A 424 8.34 9.27 9.62
N ASN A 425 7.94 9.58 8.38
CA ASN A 425 7.85 10.96 7.91
C ASN A 425 6.83 11.75 8.73
N LYS A 426 5.63 11.20 8.96
CA LYS A 426 4.60 11.85 9.78
C LYS A 426 5.06 12.08 11.23
N MET A 427 5.78 11.11 11.82
CA MET A 427 6.40 11.30 13.14
C MET A 427 7.44 12.44 13.13
N GLU A 428 8.26 12.55 12.08
CA GLU A 428 9.22 13.65 11.96
C GLU A 428 8.54 15.02 11.79
N TRP A 429 7.41 15.07 11.06
CA TRP A 429 6.58 16.27 10.99
C TRP A 429 6.03 16.65 12.37
N LEU A 430 5.54 15.67 13.12
CA LEU A 430 5.06 15.86 14.50
C LEU A 430 6.18 16.36 15.44
N GLU A 431 7.38 15.78 15.39
CA GLU A 431 8.53 16.19 16.22
C GLU A 431 8.98 17.63 15.96
N LYS A 432 8.76 18.13 14.74
CA LYS A 432 9.06 19.53 14.36
C LYS A 432 7.95 20.51 14.73
N SER A 433 6.78 20.01 15.14
CA SER A 433 5.63 20.86 15.43
C SER A 433 5.85 21.78 16.62
N ARG A 434 5.16 22.93 16.64
CA ARG A 434 5.16 23.84 17.81
C ARG A 434 4.70 23.13 19.09
N ALA A 435 3.62 22.36 19.01
CA ALA A 435 3.07 21.59 20.12
C ALA A 435 4.11 20.62 20.72
N TRP A 436 4.93 19.98 19.88
CA TRP A 436 6.01 19.11 20.34
C TRP A 436 7.20 19.90 20.91
N ARG A 437 7.63 20.96 20.22
CA ARG A 437 8.78 21.80 20.65
C ARG A 437 8.55 22.55 21.96
N ARG A 438 7.30 22.90 22.27
CA ARG A 438 6.94 23.50 23.57
C ARG A 438 7.26 22.58 24.75
N GLY A 439 7.43 21.28 24.50
CA GLY A 439 7.84 20.35 25.54
C GLY A 439 6.71 19.96 26.48
N ASP A 440 5.44 20.12 26.06
CA ASP A 440 4.29 19.69 26.87
C ASP A 440 4.28 18.15 27.01
N GLN A 441 4.67 17.70 28.19
CA GLN A 441 4.79 16.28 28.50
C GLN A 441 3.45 15.55 28.40
N ARG A 442 2.31 16.22 28.64
CA ARG A 442 0.98 15.60 28.49
C ARG A 442 0.70 15.32 27.01
N PHE A 443 0.90 16.31 26.15
CA PHE A 443 0.76 16.13 24.69
C PHE A 443 1.64 14.99 24.17
N MET A 444 2.93 15.03 24.53
CA MET A 444 3.87 14.02 24.09
C MET A 444 3.49 12.62 24.60
N ASN A 445 2.99 12.49 25.82
CA ASN A 445 2.56 11.20 26.36
C ASN A 445 1.31 10.63 25.68
N ASP A 446 0.41 11.49 25.19
CA ASP A 446 -0.81 11.10 24.49
C ASP A 446 -0.50 10.65 23.05
N VAL A 447 0.31 11.44 22.32
CA VAL A 447 0.58 11.20 20.90
C VAL A 447 1.70 10.18 20.66
N ARG A 448 2.69 10.08 21.58
CA ARG A 448 3.80 9.14 21.40
C ARG A 448 3.29 7.70 21.39
N ILE A 449 3.76 6.93 20.42
CA ILE A 449 3.44 5.51 20.33
C ILE A 449 4.24 4.77 21.40
N LYS A 450 3.55 4.21 22.39
CA LYS A 450 4.16 3.41 23.45
C LYS A 450 4.49 2.01 22.90
N ASN A 451 5.44 1.30 23.52
CA ASN A 451 5.80 -0.06 23.09
C ASN A 451 4.59 -1.02 23.10
N ARG A 452 3.66 -0.85 24.05
CA ARG A 452 2.41 -1.64 24.12
C ARG A 452 1.49 -1.35 22.94
N ASP A 453 1.33 -0.07 22.60
CA ASP A 453 0.52 0.34 21.45
C ASP A 453 1.14 -0.17 20.14
N TYR A 454 2.46 -0.07 20.03
CA TYR A 454 3.20 -0.60 18.88
C TYR A 454 3.00 -2.11 18.73
N LEU A 455 3.16 -2.87 19.82
CA LEU A 455 2.99 -4.33 19.79
C LEU A 455 1.54 -4.70 19.45
N GLY A 456 0.56 -4.08 20.10
CA GLY A 456 -0.86 -4.41 19.98
C GLY A 456 -1.51 -3.95 18.68
N TRP A 457 -1.23 -2.73 18.24
CA TRP A 457 -1.92 -2.08 17.11
C TRP A 457 -1.14 -2.11 15.79
N ILE A 458 0.18 -2.32 15.83
CA ILE A 458 1.00 -2.32 14.62
C ILE A 458 1.57 -3.72 14.37
N ALA A 459 2.35 -4.27 15.31
CA ALA A 459 3.09 -5.51 15.08
C ALA A 459 2.16 -6.72 14.95
N ILE A 460 1.22 -6.93 15.89
CA ILE A 460 0.31 -8.08 15.87
C ILE A 460 -0.58 -8.05 14.61
N PRO A 461 -1.29 -6.95 14.27
CA PRO A 461 -2.08 -6.91 13.04
C PRO A 461 -1.24 -7.10 11.78
N THR A 462 -0.02 -6.54 11.73
CA THR A 462 0.89 -6.77 10.60
C THR A 462 1.22 -8.25 10.44
N ILE A 463 1.60 -8.93 11.52
CA ILE A 463 1.94 -10.37 11.49
C ILE A 463 0.73 -11.18 11.05
N ILE A 464 -0.46 -10.88 11.56
CA ILE A 464 -1.70 -11.57 11.16
C ILE A 464 -1.98 -11.36 9.68
N LEU A 465 -2.04 -10.10 9.20
CA LEU A 465 -2.41 -9.77 7.82
C LEU A 465 -1.40 -10.27 6.78
N ILE A 466 -0.15 -10.49 7.18
CA ILE A 466 0.94 -10.91 6.28
C ILE A 466 1.19 -12.40 6.33
N SER A 467 1.14 -13.02 7.51
CA SER A 467 1.54 -14.42 7.67
C SER A 467 0.37 -15.39 7.62
N LEU A 468 -0.83 -14.94 8.02
CA LEU A 468 -2.02 -15.79 7.95
C LEU A 468 -2.37 -16.19 6.50
N PRO A 469 -2.35 -15.29 5.50
CA PRO A 469 -2.66 -15.68 4.12
C PRO A 469 -1.72 -16.75 3.54
N PRO A 470 -0.39 -16.59 3.52
CA PRO A 470 0.50 -17.60 2.94
C PRO A 470 0.54 -18.87 3.79
N ALA A 471 0.34 -18.81 5.11
CA ALA A 471 0.16 -20.01 5.93
C ALA A 471 -1.11 -20.78 5.55
N ALA A 472 -2.24 -20.07 5.35
CA ALA A 472 -3.48 -20.67 4.90
C ALA A 472 -3.35 -21.26 3.48
N GLY A 473 -2.72 -20.54 2.55
CA GLY A 473 -2.38 -21.05 1.22
C GLY A 473 -1.49 -22.29 1.28
N ALA A 474 -0.50 -22.31 2.18
CA ALA A 474 0.37 -23.47 2.41
C ALA A 474 -0.41 -24.67 2.96
N VAL A 475 -1.37 -24.45 3.86
CA VAL A 475 -2.24 -25.52 4.36
C VAL A 475 -3.12 -26.08 3.24
N VAL A 476 -3.74 -25.22 2.41
CA VAL A 476 -4.53 -25.69 1.26
C VAL A 476 -3.66 -26.50 0.30
N ALA A 477 -2.47 -26.00 -0.05
CA ALA A 477 -1.52 -26.71 -0.91
C ALA A 477 -1.04 -28.03 -0.29
N TRP A 478 -0.86 -28.09 1.04
CA TRP A 478 -0.48 -29.30 1.77
C TRP A 478 -1.59 -30.35 1.84
N GLN A 479 -2.85 -29.92 1.95
CA GLN A 479 -4.03 -30.80 1.93
C GLN A 479 -4.41 -31.25 0.52
N THR A 480 -3.90 -30.57 -0.51
CA THR A 480 -4.12 -30.90 -1.91
C THR A 480 -3.33 -32.15 -2.28
N PRO A 481 -3.96 -33.22 -2.82
CA PRO A 481 -3.24 -34.43 -3.20
C PRO A 481 -2.11 -34.16 -4.22
N PRO A 482 -0.94 -34.79 -4.07
CA PRO A 482 -0.56 -35.68 -2.98
C PRO A 482 -0.37 -34.90 -1.67
N ARG A 483 -1.00 -35.39 -0.58
CA ARG A 483 -0.96 -34.71 0.72
C ARG A 483 0.45 -34.70 1.27
N GLY A 484 0.92 -33.53 1.67
CA GLY A 484 2.26 -33.37 2.22
C GLY A 484 2.96 -32.08 1.80
N TRP A 485 4.23 -32.00 2.16
CA TRP A 485 5.10 -30.90 1.78
C TRP A 485 5.57 -31.12 0.35
N GLY A 486 5.13 -30.28 -0.57
CA GLY A 486 5.55 -30.29 -1.97
C GLY A 486 6.19 -28.97 -2.37
N CYS A 487 6.50 -28.80 -3.65
CA CYS A 487 7.09 -27.55 -4.17
C CYS A 487 6.24 -26.32 -3.80
N ARG A 488 4.91 -26.40 -3.96
CA ARG A 488 3.99 -25.26 -3.76
C ARG A 488 3.91 -24.83 -2.30
N SER A 489 3.60 -25.75 -1.38
CA SER A 489 3.49 -25.43 0.05
C SER A 489 4.81 -24.92 0.63
N LEU A 490 5.96 -25.44 0.17
CA LEU A 490 7.27 -24.94 0.58
C LEU A 490 7.56 -23.52 0.04
N CYS A 491 7.16 -23.20 -1.20
CA CYS A 491 7.29 -21.84 -1.73
C CYS A 491 6.52 -20.82 -0.86
N PHE A 492 5.26 -21.13 -0.53
CA PHE A 492 4.40 -20.25 0.27
C PHE A 492 4.98 -20.02 1.67
N VAL A 493 5.44 -21.08 2.34
CA VAL A 493 6.08 -20.97 3.67
C VAL A 493 7.41 -20.20 3.59
N THR A 494 8.18 -20.41 2.53
CA THR A 494 9.46 -19.69 2.33
C THR A 494 9.23 -18.19 2.19
N TYR A 495 8.26 -17.78 1.35
CA TYR A 495 7.89 -16.38 1.20
C TYR A 495 7.36 -15.79 2.51
N ALA A 496 6.47 -16.50 3.22
CA ALA A 496 5.98 -16.09 4.54
C ALA A 496 7.13 -15.89 5.55
N GLY A 497 8.10 -16.81 5.55
CA GLY A 497 9.30 -16.73 6.38
C GLY A 497 10.11 -15.46 6.11
N PHE A 498 10.32 -15.11 4.83
CA PHE A 498 11.01 -13.86 4.48
C PHE A 498 10.24 -12.62 4.95
N GLN A 499 8.91 -12.57 4.77
CA GLN A 499 8.11 -11.44 5.25
C GLN A 499 8.10 -11.32 6.79
N MET A 500 8.10 -12.45 7.50
CA MET A 500 8.22 -12.51 8.96
C MET A 500 9.56 -12.00 9.47
N VAL A 501 10.64 -12.15 8.69
CA VAL A 501 11.97 -11.59 9.02
C VAL A 501 12.05 -10.10 8.66
N LEU A 502 11.51 -9.70 7.50
CA LEU A 502 11.54 -8.31 7.02
C LEU A 502 10.79 -7.35 7.95
N THR A 503 9.62 -7.76 8.45
CA THR A 503 8.75 -6.93 9.29
C THR A 503 9.45 -6.41 10.57
N PRO A 504 10.03 -7.26 11.44
CA PRO A 504 10.76 -6.79 12.61
C PRO A 504 12.06 -6.07 12.24
N LEU A 505 12.80 -6.54 11.23
CA LEU A 505 14.04 -5.87 10.80
C LEU A 505 13.79 -4.45 10.33
N TYR A 506 12.71 -4.22 9.59
CA TYR A 506 12.30 -2.89 9.16
C TYR A 506 12.12 -1.96 10.36
N PHE A 507 11.43 -2.41 11.41
CA PHE A 507 11.27 -1.63 12.64
C PHE A 507 12.61 -1.28 13.28
N PHE A 508 13.53 -2.24 13.41
CA PHE A 508 14.86 -1.98 13.97
C PHE A 508 15.67 -0.97 13.14
N ILE A 509 15.52 -1.00 11.81
CA ILE A 509 16.23 -0.09 10.90
C ILE A 509 15.64 1.31 10.96
N THR A 510 14.31 1.45 11.02
CA THR A 510 13.65 2.76 11.02
C THR A 510 13.62 3.44 12.38
N ARG A 511 13.85 2.69 13.46
CA ARG A 511 13.89 3.27 14.81
C ARG A 511 15.07 4.25 14.91
N LYS A 512 14.74 5.54 15.06
CA LYS A 512 15.72 6.59 15.41
C LYS A 512 16.18 6.34 16.85
N THR A 513 17.33 5.68 17.01
CA THR A 513 18.03 5.63 18.31
C THR A 513 18.89 6.89 18.45
N ALA A 514 18.99 7.43 19.66
CA ALA A 514 19.96 8.48 19.99
C ALA A 514 21.41 8.04 19.71
N ARG A 515 22.38 8.94 19.94
CA ARG A 515 23.82 8.81 19.63
C ARG A 515 24.31 7.36 19.67
N LYS A 516 24.45 6.74 18.50
CA LYS A 516 24.79 5.31 18.37
C LYS A 516 26.23 5.06 18.79
N THR A 517 26.44 4.14 19.72
CA THR A 517 27.79 3.61 20.01
C THR A 517 28.36 2.91 18.77
N THR A 518 29.68 2.68 18.72
CA THR A 518 30.32 1.97 17.59
C THR A 518 29.69 0.59 17.37
N LEU A 519 29.41 -0.14 18.45
CA LEU A 519 28.71 -1.43 18.39
C LEU A 519 27.31 -1.32 17.79
N GLN A 520 26.52 -0.31 18.19
CA GLN A 520 25.18 -0.09 17.63
C GLN A 520 25.21 0.28 16.15
N ARG A 521 26.25 0.97 15.67
CA ARG A 521 26.45 1.21 14.23
C ARG A 521 26.72 -0.09 13.49
N VAL A 522 27.59 -0.96 14.00
CA VAL A 522 27.88 -2.27 13.39
C VAL A 522 26.61 -3.13 13.32
N ILE A 523 25.86 -3.23 14.42
CA ILE A 523 24.59 -3.97 14.46
C ILE A 523 23.59 -3.39 13.45
N HIS A 524 23.48 -2.06 13.36
CA HIS A 524 22.57 -1.43 12.42
C HIS A 524 22.95 -1.73 10.95
N TYR A 525 24.23 -1.66 10.59
CA TYR A 525 24.68 -2.04 9.25
C TYR A 525 24.43 -3.52 8.95
N PHE A 526 24.66 -4.40 9.93
CA PHE A 526 24.33 -5.81 9.81
C PHE A 526 22.82 -6.02 9.56
N CYS A 527 21.95 -5.37 10.35
CA CYS A 527 20.50 -5.43 10.13
C CYS A 527 20.09 -4.92 8.74
N VAL A 528 20.69 -3.82 8.25
CA VAL A 528 20.43 -3.28 6.90
C VAL A 528 20.89 -4.27 5.82
N MET A 529 22.04 -4.93 6.00
CA MET A 529 22.53 -5.96 5.09
C MET A 529 21.58 -7.15 5.05
N VAL A 530 21.21 -7.70 6.22
CA VAL A 530 20.26 -8.82 6.32
C VAL A 530 18.90 -8.45 5.71
N PHE A 531 18.40 -7.25 6.00
CA PHE A 531 17.17 -6.73 5.40
C PHE A 531 17.27 -6.68 3.87
N SER A 532 18.35 -6.12 3.32
CA SER A 532 18.54 -6.02 1.88
C SER A 532 18.62 -7.40 1.20
N VAL A 533 19.35 -8.35 1.80
CA VAL A 533 19.42 -9.74 1.31
C VAL A 533 18.05 -10.41 1.38
N THR A 534 17.32 -10.23 2.48
CA THR A 534 15.98 -10.84 2.63
C THR A 534 14.98 -10.24 1.64
N VAL A 535 15.06 -8.94 1.33
CA VAL A 535 14.23 -8.32 0.28
C VAL A 535 14.52 -8.95 -1.09
N LEU A 536 15.80 -9.18 -1.42
CA LEU A 536 16.18 -9.83 -2.67
C LEU A 536 15.71 -11.29 -2.75
N LEU A 537 15.79 -12.04 -1.64
CA LEU A 537 15.27 -13.41 -1.57
C LEU A 537 13.74 -13.43 -1.68
N ALA A 538 13.05 -12.52 -0.99
CA ALA A 538 11.60 -12.38 -1.08
C ALA A 538 11.15 -12.05 -2.51
N LEU A 539 11.88 -11.15 -3.19
CA LEU A 539 11.65 -10.80 -4.58
C LEU A 539 11.87 -11.99 -5.52
N PHE A 540 12.96 -12.73 -5.33
CA PHE A 540 13.24 -13.91 -6.15
C PHE A 540 12.16 -14.97 -5.95
N THR A 541 11.77 -15.26 -4.70
CA THR A 541 10.72 -16.23 -4.40
C THR A 541 9.37 -15.78 -4.93
N SER A 542 8.97 -14.51 -4.77
CA SER A 542 7.67 -14.04 -5.29
C SER A 542 7.59 -14.15 -6.82
N ILE A 543 8.66 -13.75 -7.52
CA ILE A 543 8.75 -13.87 -8.99
C ILE A 543 8.77 -15.33 -9.41
N ALA A 544 9.65 -16.14 -8.82
CA ALA A 544 9.81 -17.54 -9.19
C ALA A 544 8.52 -18.32 -8.97
N THR A 545 7.89 -18.18 -7.80
CA THR A 545 6.63 -18.88 -7.48
C THR A 545 5.50 -18.45 -8.42
N THR A 546 5.39 -17.15 -8.72
CA THR A 546 4.36 -16.66 -9.66
C THR A 546 4.57 -17.18 -11.08
N LEU A 547 5.80 -17.09 -11.60
CA LEU A 547 6.12 -17.59 -12.94
C LEU A 547 5.92 -19.11 -13.02
N MET A 548 6.42 -19.86 -12.03
CA MET A 548 6.27 -21.31 -11.98
C MET A 548 4.81 -21.74 -11.93
N GLN A 549 3.94 -20.97 -11.26
CA GLN A 549 2.51 -21.25 -11.23
C GLN A 549 1.84 -20.98 -12.58
N ILE A 550 2.05 -19.79 -13.18
CA ILE A 550 1.40 -19.40 -14.44
C ILE A 550 1.79 -20.37 -15.58
N ILE A 551 3.06 -20.76 -15.61
CA ILE A 551 3.62 -21.63 -16.65
C ILE A 551 3.23 -23.10 -16.42
N GLY A 552 2.84 -23.46 -15.19
CA GLY A 552 2.57 -24.85 -14.83
C GLY A 552 3.82 -25.66 -14.51
N VAL A 553 4.95 -25.02 -14.16
CA VAL A 553 6.18 -25.71 -13.73
C VAL A 553 5.92 -26.61 -12.52
N PHE A 554 4.99 -26.23 -11.64
CA PHE A 554 4.60 -27.06 -10.49
C PHE A 554 3.83 -28.33 -10.87
N ARG A 555 3.36 -28.47 -12.11
CA ARG A 555 2.76 -29.72 -12.64
C ARG A 555 3.87 -30.54 -13.29
N ASN A 556 4.70 -31.16 -12.46
CA ASN A 556 5.75 -32.06 -12.92
C ASN A 556 5.92 -33.22 -11.93
N CYS A 557 6.53 -34.31 -12.40
CA CYS A 557 6.74 -35.51 -11.58
C CYS A 557 7.48 -35.22 -10.26
N PHE A 558 8.42 -34.27 -10.24
CA PHE A 558 9.19 -33.93 -9.04
C PHE A 558 8.34 -33.24 -7.97
N CYS A 559 7.48 -32.31 -8.37
CA CYS A 559 6.64 -31.53 -7.47
C CYS A 559 5.42 -32.30 -6.96
N TYR A 560 5.07 -33.42 -7.59
CA TYR A 560 4.15 -34.41 -7.05
C TYR A 560 4.81 -35.39 -6.07
N VAL A 561 6.14 -35.38 -5.93
CA VAL A 561 6.82 -36.15 -4.88
C VAL A 561 6.87 -35.31 -3.61
N ASN A 562 6.43 -35.89 -2.49
CA ASN A 562 6.55 -35.27 -1.17
C ASN A 562 8.03 -35.07 -0.79
N SER A 563 8.33 -33.96 -0.11
CA SER A 563 9.69 -33.53 0.23
C SER A 563 10.47 -34.53 1.08
N GLY A 564 9.77 -35.32 1.91
CA GLY A 564 10.38 -36.41 2.67
C GLY A 564 11.02 -37.51 1.81
N MET A 565 10.60 -37.64 0.56
CA MET A 565 11.17 -38.60 -0.40
C MET A 565 12.20 -37.98 -1.36
N TRP A 566 12.47 -36.66 -1.28
CA TRP A 566 13.40 -36.00 -2.20
C TRP A 566 14.85 -36.47 -2.06
N LEU A 567 15.26 -36.96 -0.89
CA LEU A 567 16.59 -37.52 -0.68
C LEU A 567 16.72 -38.97 -1.19
N ASN A 568 15.60 -39.65 -1.45
CA ASN A 568 15.58 -41.03 -1.96
C ASN A 568 14.57 -41.18 -3.10
N LEU A 569 14.81 -40.46 -4.19
CA LEU A 569 13.93 -40.40 -5.36
C LEU A 569 13.72 -41.78 -6.05
N ASN A 570 14.61 -42.74 -5.84
CA ASN A 570 14.48 -44.08 -6.42
C ASN A 570 13.26 -44.84 -5.89
N ASN A 571 12.86 -44.56 -4.65
CA ASN A 571 11.70 -45.18 -4.01
C ASN A 571 10.47 -44.25 -4.02
N ALA A 572 10.57 -43.07 -4.64
CA ALA A 572 9.47 -42.13 -4.70
C ALA A 572 8.38 -42.62 -5.66
N ILE A 573 7.13 -42.38 -5.29
CA ILE A 573 5.95 -42.73 -6.06
C ILE A 573 5.14 -41.48 -6.40
N VAL A 574 4.50 -41.48 -7.57
CA VAL A 574 3.66 -40.40 -8.09
C VAL A 574 2.29 -40.96 -8.41
N ASN A 575 1.23 -40.33 -7.90
CA ASN A 575 -0.15 -40.70 -8.23
C ASN A 575 -0.56 -40.01 -9.55
N VAL A 576 -0.85 -40.79 -10.58
CA VAL A 576 -1.25 -40.32 -11.91
C VAL A 576 -2.74 -40.47 -12.19
N ALA A 577 -3.52 -40.98 -11.24
CA ALA A 577 -4.97 -41.11 -11.37
C ALA A 577 -5.66 -39.75 -11.23
N SER A 578 -6.70 -39.54 -12.05
CA SER A 578 -7.63 -38.40 -11.94
C SER A 578 -8.90 -38.82 -11.19
N ASP A 579 -9.63 -37.87 -10.60
CA ASP A 579 -10.90 -38.15 -9.90
C ASP A 579 -10.83 -39.19 -8.78
N THR A 580 -9.75 -39.14 -7.99
CA THR A 580 -9.55 -40.08 -6.89
C THR A 580 -10.37 -39.72 -5.66
N LYS A 581 -10.65 -40.71 -4.81
CA LYS A 581 -11.42 -40.51 -3.57
C LYS A 581 -10.77 -39.47 -2.64
N ASN A 582 -9.44 -39.42 -2.63
CA ASN A 582 -8.67 -38.44 -1.87
C ASN A 582 -8.86 -37.01 -2.39
N ARG A 583 -8.95 -36.79 -3.72
CA ARG A 583 -9.24 -35.47 -4.30
C ARG A 583 -10.65 -35.03 -3.91
N ARG A 584 -11.66 -35.87 -4.12
CA ARG A 584 -13.05 -35.57 -3.74
C ARG A 584 -13.19 -35.25 -2.25
N ASN A 585 -12.56 -36.02 -1.36
CA ASN A 585 -12.64 -35.78 0.09
C ASN A 585 -11.86 -34.53 0.54
N SER A 586 -10.79 -34.12 -0.16
CA SER A 586 -10.07 -32.88 0.15
C SER A 586 -10.84 -31.62 -0.27
N SER A 587 -11.77 -31.73 -1.21
CA SER A 587 -12.54 -30.59 -1.74
C SER A 587 -13.35 -29.84 -0.68
N ASP A 588 -13.94 -30.55 0.27
CA ASP A 588 -14.71 -29.94 1.37
C ASP A 588 -13.79 -29.01 2.19
N GLY A 589 -12.53 -29.42 2.40
CA GLY A 589 -11.52 -28.58 3.05
C GLY A 589 -11.15 -27.35 2.23
N TRP A 590 -10.99 -27.49 0.91
CA TRP A 590 -10.70 -26.37 0.01
C TRP A 590 -11.83 -25.34 0.00
N ILE A 591 -13.09 -25.80 -0.07
CA ILE A 591 -14.28 -24.94 -0.05
C ILE A 591 -14.37 -24.18 1.26
N VAL A 592 -14.18 -24.85 2.40
CA VAL A 592 -14.18 -24.21 3.72
C VAL A 592 -13.08 -23.16 3.81
N MET A 593 -11.86 -23.48 3.38
CA MET A 593 -10.73 -22.55 3.41
C MET A 593 -10.97 -21.34 2.50
N GLY A 594 -11.51 -21.55 1.30
CA GLY A 594 -11.88 -20.46 0.38
C GLY A 594 -12.96 -19.56 0.96
N GLY A 595 -13.99 -20.14 1.58
CA GLY A 595 -15.06 -19.40 2.26
C GLY A 595 -14.53 -18.57 3.42
N VAL A 596 -13.67 -19.15 4.27
CA VAL A 596 -13.04 -18.44 5.40
C VAL A 596 -12.15 -17.30 4.90
N ALA A 597 -11.34 -17.51 3.87
CA ALA A 597 -10.50 -16.46 3.28
C ALA A 597 -11.34 -15.31 2.69
N THR A 598 -12.43 -15.64 2.01
CA THR A 598 -13.38 -14.66 1.46
C THR A 598 -14.02 -13.83 2.57
N ALA A 599 -14.51 -14.48 3.63
CA ALA A 599 -15.11 -13.81 4.79
C ALA A 599 -14.09 -12.92 5.52
N PHE A 600 -12.87 -13.42 5.73
CA PHE A 600 -11.79 -12.65 6.33
C PHE A 600 -11.49 -11.39 5.52
N MET A 601 -11.42 -11.51 4.18
CA MET A 601 -11.17 -10.36 3.33
C MET A 601 -12.29 -9.32 3.35
N ALA A 602 -13.55 -9.77 3.38
CA ALA A 602 -14.70 -8.89 3.53
C ALA A 602 -14.68 -8.14 4.87
N VAL A 603 -14.34 -8.82 5.98
CA VAL A 603 -14.21 -8.22 7.31
C VAL A 603 -13.08 -7.18 7.35
N CYS A 604 -11.91 -7.47 6.81
CA CYS A 604 -10.81 -6.51 6.73
C CYS A 604 -11.17 -5.27 5.89
N SER A 605 -11.89 -5.47 4.78
CA SER A 605 -12.34 -4.38 3.90
C SER A 605 -13.39 -3.51 4.59
N PHE A 606 -14.34 -4.12 5.30
CA PHE A 606 -15.33 -3.43 6.12
C PHE A 606 -14.65 -2.61 7.21
N PHE A 607 -13.70 -3.20 7.94
CA PHE A 607 -12.95 -2.51 8.99
C PHE A 607 -12.18 -1.31 8.43
N GLY A 608 -11.50 -1.46 7.29
CA GLY A 608 -10.79 -0.36 6.65
C GLY A 608 -11.72 0.78 6.23
N CYS A 609 -12.89 0.46 5.67
CA CYS A 609 -13.91 1.44 5.32
C CYS A 609 -14.44 2.17 6.57
N TRP A 610 -14.82 1.41 7.61
CA TRP A 610 -15.29 1.95 8.88
C TRP A 610 -14.25 2.85 9.55
N PHE A 611 -12.98 2.43 9.59
CA PHE A 611 -11.89 3.21 10.16
C PHE A 611 -11.70 4.54 9.43
N GLN A 612 -11.70 4.53 8.09
CA GLN A 612 -11.58 5.76 7.31
C GLN A 612 -12.75 6.72 7.58
N MET A 613 -13.98 6.21 7.64
CA MET A 613 -15.16 7.01 7.98
C MET A 613 -15.03 7.64 9.37
N ASN A 614 -14.64 6.84 10.37
CA ASN A 614 -14.51 7.32 11.74
C ASN A 614 -13.42 8.40 11.90
N ILE A 615 -12.27 8.25 11.21
CA ILE A 615 -11.22 9.26 11.21
C ILE A 615 -11.68 10.54 10.50
N ARG A 616 -12.41 10.44 9.37
CA ARG A 616 -12.97 11.61 8.68
C ARG A 616 -13.93 12.38 9.57
N VAL A 617 -14.85 11.70 10.26
CA VAL A 617 -15.77 12.34 11.22
C VAL A 617 -15.00 13.01 12.36
N SER A 618 -14.03 12.32 12.94
CA SER A 618 -13.18 12.88 14.01
C SER A 618 -12.41 14.13 13.55
N PHE A 619 -11.98 14.14 12.29
CA PHE A 619 -11.32 15.30 11.68
C PHE A 619 -12.30 16.46 11.44
N GLU A 620 -13.52 16.18 10.96
CA GLU A 620 -14.56 17.19 10.78
C GLU A 620 -14.98 17.83 12.11
N ASP A 621 -15.13 17.04 13.17
CA ASP A 621 -15.45 17.57 14.49
C ASP A 621 -14.32 18.46 15.01
N ALA A 622 -13.06 18.04 14.84
CA ALA A 622 -11.90 18.87 15.21
C ALA A 622 -11.82 20.19 14.40
N ILE A 623 -12.40 20.24 13.20
CA ILE A 623 -12.53 21.46 12.41
C ILE A 623 -13.66 22.36 12.93
N LYS A 624 -14.82 21.82 13.31
CA LYS A 624 -15.97 22.62 13.78
C LYS A 624 -15.59 23.47 14.98
N ASP A 625 -14.83 22.90 15.91
CA ASP A 625 -14.29 23.63 17.05
C ASP A 625 -13.48 24.88 16.64
N ILE A 626 -12.82 24.87 15.47
CA ILE A 626 -12.08 26.03 14.95
C ILE A 626 -13.04 27.13 14.53
N ASP A 627 -14.18 26.77 13.93
CA ASP A 627 -15.22 27.74 13.57
C ASP A 627 -15.90 28.33 14.81
N GLU A 628 -16.05 27.56 15.90
CA GLU A 628 -16.61 28.04 17.18
C GLU A 628 -15.67 28.99 17.95
N LEU A 629 -14.35 28.84 17.75
CA LEU A 629 -13.32 29.72 18.33
C LEU A 629 -13.23 31.10 17.63
N PHE A 630 -13.87 31.26 16.47
CA PHE A 630 -13.83 32.49 15.67
C PHE A 630 -15.16 33.22 15.63
#